data_AF-A0A1U8KQD6-F1
#
_entry.id   AF-A0A1U8KQD6-F1
#
_cell.length_a   1.000
_cell.length_b   1.000
_cell.length_c   1.000
_cell.angle_alpha   90.00
_cell.angle_beta   90.00
_cell.angle_gamma   90.00
#
_symmetry.space_group_name_H-M   'P 1'
#
loop_
_entity.id
_entity.type
_entity.pdbx_description
1 polymer ?
#
loop_
_entity_poly.entity_id
_entity_poly.type
_entity_poly.pdbx_seq_one_letter_code
_entity_poly.pdbx_strand_id
1 'polypeptide(L)'
;HLSCYAKHAVQLNKFDYRLANKLDTDLQKLRCRVNYHALKFADPILEMGKTLVHRMRMRSKRYIALHLRFEPDMLAFSGCDYGGGEKERNELGAIRKRWKTLHKNNPDKQRRQGKCPLTPEEVGLMLRALGYGSDVHIYVASGEVYGGEETLRPLKSLFPNFYSKDTIATKEELAPFSSFSSRMAALDFIVCDESDVFVTNNNGNMARILAGRRKYFGHKPTIRPNAKKLYRLFLSRSNMTWEAFASRVRIFQRGFMGEPKEVRPGRGEFHENPSACICEDSEAREKATAYSRGKKNGKLEKEVMVSDDQNDYDDNDEPRWPDLDDDENQVWPQEKLHYNGTGSDYDAVISDEPELEEMLSD
;
A
#
# COMPACT_ATOMS: atom_id res chain seq x y z
N HIS A 1 20.20 30.79 9.20
CA HIS A 1 21.58 31.11 8.81
C HIS A 1 22.14 30.02 7.89
N LEU A 2 22.25 30.29 6.58
CA LEU A 2 23.04 29.45 5.68
C LEU A 2 24.52 29.87 5.79
N SER A 3 25.34 29.02 6.39
CA SER A 3 26.80 29.18 6.34
C SER A 3 27.31 28.56 5.04
N CYS A 4 27.48 29.38 4.01
CA CYS A 4 28.10 29.01 2.75
C CYS A 4 29.63 28.97 2.91
N TYR A 5 30.18 27.83 3.31
CA TYR A 5 31.59 27.52 3.09
C TYR A 5 31.74 26.66 1.83
N ALA A 6 32.24 27.27 0.76
CA ALA A 6 32.95 26.66 -0.38
C ALA A 6 32.51 25.24 -0.85
N LYS A 7 31.20 25.02 -1.08
CA LYS A 7 30.70 23.85 -1.81
C LYS A 7 29.56 24.28 -2.74
N HIS A 8 29.76 24.19 -4.05
CA HIS A 8 28.73 24.40 -5.08
C HIS A 8 27.70 23.25 -5.13
N ALA A 9 27.40 22.63 -3.98
CA ALA A 9 26.51 21.49 -3.87
C ALA A 9 25.43 21.82 -2.84
N VAL A 10 24.17 21.61 -3.23
CA VAL A 10 23.01 21.76 -2.35
C VAL A 10 22.48 20.36 -2.05
N GLN A 11 22.45 19.98 -0.77
CA GLN A 11 21.79 18.76 -0.30
C GLN A 11 20.37 19.12 0.15
N LEU A 12 19.38 18.53 -0.49
CA LEU A 12 17.97 18.68 -0.11
C LEU A 12 17.57 17.52 0.80
N ASN A 13 17.50 17.78 2.11
CA ASN A 13 17.02 16.80 3.07
C ASN A 13 15.49 16.72 3.05
N LYS A 14 14.95 15.50 3.22
CA LYS A 14 13.52 15.19 3.24
C LYS A 14 12.76 15.73 2.01
N PHE A 15 13.11 15.21 0.83
CA PHE A 15 12.51 15.61 -0.45
C PHE A 15 11.20 14.88 -0.77
N ASP A 16 10.91 13.82 -0.03
CA ASP A 16 9.76 12.92 -0.18
C ASP A 16 8.42 13.67 -0.11
N TYR A 17 8.29 14.69 0.74
CA TYR A 17 7.09 15.53 0.83
C TYR A 17 7.07 16.73 -0.13
N ARG A 18 8.15 16.98 -0.88
CA ARG A 18 8.32 18.21 -1.67
C ARG A 18 7.94 18.06 -3.14
N LEU A 19 7.67 16.83 -3.59
CA LEU A 19 7.32 16.58 -5.00
C LEU A 19 5.85 16.90 -5.25
N ALA A 20 5.59 17.88 -6.12
CA ALA A 20 4.24 18.27 -6.50
C ALA A 20 3.51 17.10 -7.18
N ASN A 21 2.37 16.67 -6.61
CA ASN A 21 1.51 15.68 -7.25
C ASN A 21 0.66 16.25 -8.38
N LYS A 22 0.41 17.57 -8.38
CA LYS A 22 -0.35 18.30 -9.40
C LYS A 22 0.60 19.03 -10.35
N LEU A 23 1.04 18.32 -11.38
CA LEU A 23 1.79 18.85 -12.52
C LEU A 23 0.87 19.00 -13.73
N ASP A 24 1.29 19.82 -14.70
CA ASP A 24 0.66 19.90 -16.02
C ASP A 24 0.61 18.54 -16.71
N THR A 25 -0.37 18.35 -17.59
CA THR A 25 -0.67 17.05 -18.21
C THR A 25 0.55 16.42 -18.89
N ASP A 26 1.36 17.21 -19.59
CA ASP A 26 2.53 16.69 -20.30
C ASP A 26 3.66 16.32 -19.34
N LEU A 27 3.82 17.07 -18.24
CA LEU A 27 4.76 16.72 -17.17
C LEU A 27 4.30 15.48 -16.41
N GLN A 28 3.00 15.28 -16.21
CA GLN A 28 2.45 14.05 -15.62
C GLN A 28 2.74 12.83 -16.50
N LYS A 29 2.51 12.96 -17.81
CA LYS A 29 2.83 11.92 -18.80
C LYS A 29 4.32 11.59 -18.77
N LEU A 30 5.18 12.61 -18.77
CA LEU A 30 6.63 12.43 -18.70
C LEU A 30 7.03 11.72 -17.40
N ARG A 31 6.57 12.21 -16.24
CA ARG A 31 6.84 11.60 -14.92
C ARG A 31 6.43 10.13 -14.88
N CYS A 32 5.23 9.83 -15.37
CA CYS A 32 4.69 8.48 -15.42
C CYS A 32 5.56 7.57 -16.31
N ARG A 33 5.95 8.01 -17.52
CA ARG A 33 6.83 7.23 -18.41
C ARG A 33 8.22 7.02 -17.80
N VAL A 34 8.81 8.06 -17.21
CA VAL A 34 10.12 7.97 -16.53
C VAL A 34 10.06 6.97 -15.38
N ASN A 35 9.01 7.01 -14.54
CA ASN A 35 8.82 6.08 -13.43
C ASN A 35 8.88 4.60 -13.87
N TYR A 36 8.19 4.25 -14.96
CA TYR A 36 8.10 2.85 -15.39
C TYR A 36 9.25 2.41 -16.31
N HIS A 37 9.85 3.30 -17.10
CA HIS A 37 10.88 2.94 -18.07
C HIS A 37 12.32 3.21 -17.62
N ALA A 38 12.57 4.26 -16.82
CA ALA A 38 13.92 4.67 -16.45
C ALA A 38 14.45 3.90 -15.24
N LEU A 39 13.58 3.56 -14.28
CA LEU A 39 13.95 2.79 -13.10
C LEU A 39 14.07 1.31 -13.45
N LYS A 40 15.30 0.79 -13.42
CA LYS A 40 15.63 -0.62 -13.69
C LYS A 40 16.51 -1.16 -12.57
N PHE A 41 16.29 -2.42 -12.20
CA PHE A 41 17.21 -3.11 -11.30
C PHE A 41 18.54 -3.39 -12.01
N ALA A 42 19.61 -3.52 -11.23
CA ALA A 42 20.91 -3.93 -11.73
C ALA A 42 20.85 -5.36 -12.31
N ASP A 43 21.69 -5.64 -13.32
CA ASP A 43 21.65 -6.89 -14.06
C ASP A 43 21.72 -8.16 -13.19
N PRO A 44 22.57 -8.25 -12.14
CA PRO A 44 22.58 -9.43 -11.26
C PRO A 44 21.23 -9.72 -10.59
N ILE A 45 20.49 -8.67 -10.21
CA ILE A 45 19.15 -8.80 -9.60
C ILE A 45 18.15 -9.28 -10.65
N LEU A 46 18.23 -8.75 -11.88
CA LEU A 46 17.36 -9.16 -12.98
C LEU A 46 17.57 -10.63 -13.36
N GLU A 47 18.83 -11.07 -13.43
CA GLU A 47 19.18 -12.46 -13.76
C GLU A 47 18.71 -13.44 -12.68
N MET A 48 18.97 -13.11 -11.42
CA MET A 48 18.52 -13.94 -10.30
C MET A 48 16.98 -13.94 -10.20
N GLY A 49 16.34 -12.77 -10.34
CA GLY A 49 14.88 -12.66 -10.35
C GLY A 49 14.23 -13.50 -11.46
N LYS A 50 14.77 -13.47 -12.69
CA LYS A 50 14.33 -14.34 -13.80
C LYS A 50 14.48 -15.81 -13.46
N THR A 51 15.57 -16.20 -12.79
CA THR A 51 15.80 -17.57 -12.35
C THR A 51 14.74 -18.02 -11.35
N LEU A 52 14.43 -17.20 -10.34
CA LEU A 52 13.36 -17.47 -9.37
C LEU A 52 11.99 -17.60 -10.05
N VAL A 53 11.66 -16.69 -10.98
CA VAL A 53 10.42 -16.74 -11.77
C VAL A 53 10.36 -18.03 -12.58
N HIS A 54 11.44 -18.41 -13.26
CA HIS A 54 11.50 -19.63 -14.04
C HIS A 54 11.25 -20.86 -13.16
N ARG A 55 11.87 -20.93 -11.98
CA ARG A 55 11.65 -22.03 -11.02
C ARG A 55 10.20 -22.09 -10.52
N MET A 56 9.57 -20.95 -10.24
CA MET A 56 8.14 -20.91 -9.92
C MET A 56 7.29 -21.43 -11.08
N ARG A 57 7.60 -21.03 -12.32
CA ARG A 57 6.90 -21.48 -13.53
C ARG A 57 7.08 -22.97 -13.82
N MET A 58 8.21 -23.55 -13.42
CA MET A 58 8.47 -25.00 -13.47
C MET A 58 7.62 -25.78 -12.46
N ARG A 59 7.24 -25.17 -11.33
CA ARG A 59 6.32 -25.79 -10.36
C ARG A 59 4.87 -25.72 -10.85
N SER A 60 4.47 -24.57 -11.40
CA SER A 60 3.16 -24.39 -12.01
C SER A 60 3.17 -23.31 -13.06
N LYS A 61 2.43 -23.55 -14.17
CA LYS A 61 2.23 -22.55 -15.22
C LYS A 61 1.64 -21.26 -14.66
N ARG A 62 0.81 -21.33 -13.61
CA ARG A 62 0.21 -20.16 -12.92
C ARG A 62 0.50 -20.17 -11.43
N TYR A 63 0.81 -19.01 -10.85
CA TYR A 63 1.02 -18.88 -9.41
C TYR A 63 0.54 -17.53 -8.88
N ILE A 64 0.22 -17.52 -7.59
CA ILE A 64 -0.06 -16.31 -6.82
C ILE A 64 1.25 -15.86 -6.17
N ALA A 65 1.55 -14.57 -6.22
CA ALA A 65 2.56 -13.99 -5.34
C ALA A 65 1.88 -13.20 -4.22
N LEU A 66 2.19 -13.54 -2.97
CA LEU A 66 1.73 -12.86 -1.77
C LEU A 66 2.86 -12.02 -1.20
N HIS A 67 2.70 -10.71 -1.16
CA HIS A 67 3.54 -9.84 -0.34
C HIS A 67 2.98 -9.79 1.09
N LEU A 68 3.68 -10.46 1.99
CA LEU A 68 3.32 -10.62 3.39
C LEU A 68 4.19 -9.69 4.25
N ARG A 69 3.72 -8.46 4.46
CA ARG A 69 4.32 -7.51 5.38
C ARG A 69 3.80 -7.77 6.80
N PHE A 70 4.44 -8.70 7.50
CA PHE A 70 4.09 -9.12 8.87
C PHE A 70 5.33 -9.18 9.78
N GLU A 71 6.28 -8.27 9.55
CA GLU A 71 7.51 -8.11 10.30
C GLU A 71 7.29 -7.32 11.60
N PRO A 72 8.10 -7.53 12.65
CA PRO A 72 7.89 -6.92 13.97
C PRO A 72 7.78 -5.39 13.94
N ASP A 73 8.56 -4.73 13.10
CA ASP A 73 8.53 -3.28 12.92
C ASP A 73 7.19 -2.81 12.36
N MET A 74 6.69 -3.46 11.29
CA MET A 74 5.39 -3.15 10.71
C MET A 74 4.26 -3.34 11.73
N LEU A 75 4.29 -4.42 12.51
CA LEU A 75 3.26 -4.68 13.53
C LEU A 75 3.33 -3.64 14.65
N ALA A 76 4.53 -3.28 15.09
CA ALA A 76 4.74 -2.22 16.06
C ALA A 76 4.17 -0.88 15.56
N PHE A 77 4.51 -0.48 14.32
CA PHE A 77 4.06 0.77 13.69
C PHE A 77 2.55 0.81 13.43
N SER A 78 1.93 -0.33 13.11
CA SER A 78 0.47 -0.40 12.93
C SER A 78 -0.30 -0.09 14.22
N GLY A 79 0.33 -0.23 15.38
CA GLY A 79 -0.31 -0.03 16.69
C GLY A 79 -1.39 -1.08 17.00
N CYS A 80 -1.39 -2.20 16.29
CA CYS A 80 -2.36 -3.28 16.43
C CYS A 80 -1.88 -4.37 17.38
N ASP A 81 -2.83 -5.16 17.88
CA ASP A 81 -2.58 -6.39 18.62
C ASP A 81 -3.18 -7.56 17.83
N TYR A 82 -2.48 -8.70 17.81
CA TYR A 82 -2.77 -9.87 16.98
C TYR A 82 -3.08 -11.13 17.81
N GLY A 83 -3.34 -10.97 19.11
CA GLY A 83 -3.80 -12.05 19.99
C GLY A 83 -2.68 -12.82 20.70
N GLY A 84 -1.44 -12.38 20.61
CA GLY A 84 -0.26 -12.96 21.29
C GLY A 84 -0.11 -12.56 22.77
N GLY A 85 -1.11 -11.90 23.35
CA GLY A 85 -1.21 -11.65 24.79
C GLY A 85 -0.18 -10.66 25.34
N GLU A 86 0.29 -10.91 26.57
CA GLU A 86 1.27 -10.04 27.23
C GLU A 86 2.64 -10.06 26.53
N LYS A 87 3.05 -11.23 26.03
CA LYS A 87 4.31 -11.39 25.29
C LYS A 87 4.37 -10.45 24.09
N GLU A 88 3.35 -10.49 23.23
CA GLU A 88 3.26 -9.60 22.07
C GLU A 88 3.28 -8.13 22.46
N ARG A 89 2.48 -7.75 23.47
CA ARG A 89 2.40 -6.37 23.94
C ARG A 89 3.74 -5.85 24.46
N ASN A 90 4.52 -6.70 25.12
CA ASN A 90 5.85 -6.35 25.61
C ASN A 90 6.87 -6.23 24.48
N GLU A 91 6.92 -7.20 23.56
CA GLU A 91 7.86 -7.22 22.42
C GLU A 91 7.61 -6.05 21.45
N LEU A 92 6.38 -5.91 20.95
CA LEU A 92 6.03 -4.80 20.06
C LEU A 92 6.06 -3.46 20.80
N GLY A 93 5.71 -3.45 22.09
CA GLY A 93 5.82 -2.27 22.95
C GLY A 93 7.25 -1.76 23.10
N ALA A 94 8.23 -2.66 23.16
CA ALA A 94 9.64 -2.27 23.22
C ALA A 94 10.11 -1.59 21.93
N ILE A 95 9.65 -2.07 20.76
CA ILE A 95 9.92 -1.43 19.47
C ILE A 95 9.26 -0.05 19.43
N ARG A 96 7.98 0.05 19.81
CA ARG A 96 7.22 1.32 19.81
C ARG A 96 7.91 2.41 20.61
N LYS A 97 8.50 2.07 21.77
CA LYS A 97 9.23 3.01 22.64
C LYS A 97 10.49 3.60 22.01
N ARG A 98 11.09 2.94 21.01
CA ARG A 98 12.27 3.47 20.28
C ARG A 98 11.89 4.67 19.41
N TRP A 99 10.63 4.77 18.99
CA TRP A 99 10.15 5.78 18.07
C TRP A 99 9.32 6.83 18.81
N LYS A 100 9.93 8.00 19.10
CA LYS A 100 9.29 9.09 19.86
C LYS A 100 7.98 9.59 19.23
N THR A 101 7.85 9.52 17.91
CA THR A 101 6.67 9.93 17.14
C THR A 101 5.56 8.89 17.11
N LEU A 102 5.82 7.66 17.60
CA LEU A 102 4.84 6.59 17.55
C LEU A 102 3.98 6.59 18.82
N HIS A 103 2.93 7.41 18.80
CA HIS A 103 1.99 7.51 19.91
C HIS A 103 1.25 6.19 20.19
N LYS A 104 0.86 5.99 21.45
CA LYS A 104 0.09 4.82 21.87
C LYS A 104 -1.30 4.87 21.24
N ASN A 105 -1.47 4.09 20.19
CA ASN A 105 -2.75 3.93 19.52
C ASN A 105 -3.66 2.94 20.25
N ASN A 106 -4.98 3.15 20.15
CA ASN A 106 -5.96 2.14 20.53
C ASN A 106 -5.93 1.02 19.45
N PRO A 107 -5.51 -0.21 19.79
CA PRO A 107 -5.35 -1.29 18.80
C PRO A 107 -6.66 -1.64 18.08
N ASP A 108 -7.77 -1.67 18.81
CA ASP A 108 -9.09 -1.90 18.23
C ASP A 108 -9.48 -0.79 17.26
N LYS A 109 -9.13 0.47 17.53
CA LYS A 109 -9.38 1.58 16.62
C LYS A 109 -8.59 1.39 15.31
N GLN A 110 -7.31 1.02 15.39
CA GLN A 110 -6.47 0.77 14.21
C GLN A 110 -7.04 -0.36 13.35
N ARG A 111 -7.46 -1.45 14.00
CA ARG A 111 -8.09 -2.61 13.34
C ARG A 111 -9.40 -2.21 12.65
N ARG A 112 -10.26 -1.47 13.35
CA ARG A 112 -11.53 -0.97 12.81
C ARG A 112 -11.37 -0.04 11.62
N GLN A 113 -10.28 0.73 11.58
CA GLN A 113 -9.94 1.62 10.49
C GLN A 113 -9.26 0.89 9.30
N GLY A 114 -8.98 -0.42 9.42
CA GLY A 114 -8.29 -1.18 8.39
C GLY A 114 -6.80 -0.86 8.26
N LYS A 115 -6.19 -0.29 9.31
CA LYS A 115 -4.76 0.07 9.33
C LYS A 115 -3.85 -1.11 9.70
N CYS A 116 -4.41 -2.16 10.29
CA CYS A 116 -3.67 -3.38 10.60
C CYS A 116 -3.49 -4.24 9.34
N PRO A 117 -2.26 -4.69 9.04
CA PRO A 117 -2.05 -5.84 8.17
C PRO A 117 -2.96 -7.03 8.54
N LEU A 118 -3.42 -7.77 7.54
CA LEU A 118 -4.03 -9.08 7.78
C LEU A 118 -2.95 -10.07 8.25
N THR A 119 -3.33 -10.99 9.15
CA THR A 119 -2.46 -12.11 9.53
C THR A 119 -2.29 -13.10 8.38
N PRO A 120 -1.26 -13.96 8.38
CA PRO A 120 -1.12 -15.01 7.36
C PRO A 120 -2.37 -15.90 7.26
N GLU A 121 -2.99 -16.23 8.39
CA GLU A 121 -4.25 -16.97 8.43
C GLU A 121 -5.37 -16.20 7.72
N GLU A 122 -5.57 -14.94 8.06
CA GLU A 122 -6.63 -14.10 7.47
C GLU A 122 -6.48 -13.92 5.96
N VAL A 123 -5.25 -13.75 5.47
CA VAL A 123 -4.96 -13.72 4.03
C VAL A 123 -5.31 -15.05 3.39
N GLY A 124 -4.88 -16.17 3.97
CA GLY A 124 -5.18 -17.49 3.43
C GLY A 124 -6.68 -17.73 3.33
N LEU A 125 -7.40 -17.37 4.40
CA LEU A 125 -8.85 -17.46 4.49
C LEU A 125 -9.57 -16.58 3.45
N MET A 126 -9.07 -15.36 3.22
CA MET A 126 -9.58 -14.48 2.17
C MET A 126 -9.40 -15.13 0.79
N LEU A 127 -8.23 -15.67 0.48
CA LEU A 127 -7.96 -16.32 -0.81
C LEU A 127 -8.85 -17.56 -1.03
N ARG A 128 -9.02 -18.40 -0.01
CA ARG A 128 -9.94 -19.54 -0.06
C ARG A 128 -11.38 -19.10 -0.32
N ALA A 129 -11.84 -18.03 0.34
CA ALA A 129 -13.17 -17.47 0.12
C ALA A 129 -13.36 -16.89 -1.29
N LEU A 130 -12.31 -16.29 -1.87
CA LEU A 130 -12.29 -15.80 -3.25
C LEU A 130 -12.32 -16.94 -4.29
N GLY A 131 -12.12 -18.20 -3.87
CA GLY A 131 -12.27 -19.38 -4.72
C GLY A 131 -10.94 -20.03 -5.14
N TYR A 132 -9.80 -19.60 -4.59
CA TYR A 132 -8.53 -20.26 -4.85
C TYR A 132 -8.47 -21.62 -4.14
N GLY A 133 -8.17 -22.67 -4.91
CA GLY A 133 -7.98 -24.04 -4.43
C GLY A 133 -6.67 -24.21 -3.66
N SER A 134 -6.52 -25.33 -2.94
CA SER A 134 -5.34 -25.63 -2.11
C SER A 134 -4.15 -26.07 -2.95
N ASP A 135 -4.43 -26.53 -4.16
CA ASP A 135 -3.48 -26.90 -5.19
C ASP A 135 -2.75 -25.69 -5.80
N VAL A 136 -3.24 -24.46 -5.58
CA VAL A 136 -2.59 -23.26 -6.08
C VAL A 136 -1.20 -23.09 -5.46
N HIS A 137 -0.22 -22.80 -6.33
CA HIS A 137 1.13 -22.48 -5.92
C HIS A 137 1.22 -21.02 -5.48
N ILE A 138 1.71 -20.78 -4.27
CA ILE A 138 1.89 -19.45 -3.68
C ILE A 138 3.38 -19.19 -3.47
N TYR A 139 3.87 -18.10 -4.06
CA TYR A 139 5.14 -17.49 -3.69
C TYR A 139 4.90 -16.44 -2.62
N VAL A 140 5.59 -16.51 -1.49
CA VAL A 140 5.49 -15.55 -0.39
C VAL A 140 6.76 -14.69 -0.35
N ALA A 141 6.56 -13.40 -0.64
CA ALA A 141 7.53 -12.34 -0.47
C ALA A 141 7.36 -11.73 0.93
N SER A 142 8.31 -11.99 1.82
CA SER A 142 8.35 -11.44 3.18
C SER A 142 9.78 -11.26 3.67
N GLY A 143 9.97 -10.35 4.62
CA GLY A 143 11.10 -10.38 5.55
C GLY A 143 10.88 -11.41 6.66
N GLU A 144 11.44 -11.12 7.84
CA GLU A 144 11.25 -11.95 9.04
C GLU A 144 9.82 -11.82 9.58
N VAL A 145 9.03 -12.89 9.42
CA VAL A 145 7.64 -12.92 9.88
C VAL A 145 7.58 -13.03 11.40
N TYR A 146 6.85 -12.12 12.05
CA TYR A 146 6.64 -12.15 13.51
C TYR A 146 5.97 -13.47 13.95
N GLY A 147 6.58 -14.15 14.92
CA GLY A 147 6.17 -15.50 15.37
C GLY A 147 6.60 -16.65 14.45
N GLY A 148 7.27 -16.36 13.33
CA GLY A 148 7.92 -17.34 12.47
C GLY A 148 6.98 -18.41 11.93
N GLU A 149 7.43 -19.67 12.02
CA GLU A 149 6.71 -20.83 11.46
C GLU A 149 5.33 -21.04 12.10
N GLU A 150 5.18 -20.73 13.39
CA GLU A 150 3.90 -20.83 14.10
C GLU A 150 2.83 -19.97 13.44
N THR A 151 3.18 -18.72 13.10
CA THR A 151 2.29 -17.75 12.45
C THR A 151 2.01 -18.12 10.98
N LEU A 152 2.98 -18.74 10.29
CA LEU A 152 2.82 -19.16 8.89
C LEU A 152 2.05 -20.46 8.73
N ARG A 153 2.00 -21.32 9.77
CA ARG A 153 1.36 -22.64 9.71
C ARG A 153 -0.07 -22.63 9.17
N PRO A 154 -0.98 -21.73 9.59
CA PRO A 154 -2.35 -21.74 9.06
C PRO A 154 -2.38 -21.46 7.56
N LEU A 155 -1.54 -20.54 7.08
CA LEU A 155 -1.45 -20.23 5.65
C LEU A 155 -0.92 -21.44 4.85
N LYS A 156 0.12 -22.12 5.35
CA LYS A 156 0.67 -23.34 4.73
C LYS A 156 -0.33 -24.50 4.73
N SER A 157 -1.17 -24.61 5.75
CA SER A 157 -2.25 -25.61 5.80
C SER A 157 -3.31 -25.37 4.71
N LEU A 158 -3.65 -24.10 4.46
CA LEU A 158 -4.62 -23.72 3.41
C LEU A 158 -4.03 -23.84 1.99
N PHE A 159 -2.72 -23.63 1.85
CA PHE A 159 -1.98 -23.70 0.59
C PHE A 159 -0.65 -24.44 0.78
N PRO A 160 -0.64 -25.78 0.65
CA PRO A 160 0.57 -26.59 0.86
C PRO A 160 1.68 -26.34 -0.17
N ASN A 161 1.33 -25.87 -1.37
CA ASN A 161 2.28 -25.47 -2.41
C ASN A 161 2.85 -24.07 -2.12
N PHE A 162 3.56 -23.96 -1.00
CA PHE A 162 4.09 -22.73 -0.44
C PHE A 162 5.59 -22.59 -0.75
N TYR A 163 5.97 -21.46 -1.33
CA TYR A 163 7.36 -21.18 -1.71
C TYR A 163 7.78 -19.77 -1.28
N SER A 164 9.05 -19.61 -0.95
CA SER A 164 9.75 -18.32 -0.84
C SER A 164 11.07 -18.40 -1.62
N LYS A 165 11.75 -17.26 -1.82
CA LYS A 165 13.12 -17.20 -2.36
C LYS A 165 14.05 -18.24 -1.72
N ASP A 166 13.98 -18.40 -0.40
CA ASP A 166 14.83 -19.33 0.37
C ASP A 166 14.51 -20.82 0.12
N THR A 167 13.31 -21.13 -0.37
CA THR A 167 12.91 -22.51 -0.70
C THR A 167 13.18 -22.89 -2.15
N ILE A 168 13.33 -21.89 -3.03
CA ILE A 168 13.50 -22.10 -4.49
C ILE A 168 14.89 -21.67 -4.98
N ALA A 169 15.75 -21.15 -4.11
CA ALA A 169 17.16 -20.89 -4.38
C ALA A 169 18.04 -21.41 -3.25
N THR A 170 19.31 -21.68 -3.55
CA THR A 170 20.27 -22.07 -2.53
C THR A 170 20.81 -20.85 -1.80
N LYS A 171 21.41 -21.05 -0.62
CA LYS A 171 22.01 -19.96 0.16
C LYS A 171 23.16 -19.30 -0.60
N GLU A 172 23.90 -20.08 -1.39
CA GLU A 172 25.02 -19.63 -2.19
C GLU A 172 24.56 -18.72 -3.34
N GLU A 173 23.42 -19.04 -3.96
CA GLU A 173 22.82 -18.21 -5.01
C GLU A 173 22.29 -16.86 -4.46
N LEU A 174 21.81 -16.86 -3.22
CA LEU A 174 21.27 -15.65 -2.57
C LEU A 174 22.35 -14.80 -1.87
N ALA A 175 23.51 -15.38 -1.53
CA ALA A 175 24.60 -14.72 -0.82
C ALA A 175 25.05 -13.36 -1.43
N PRO A 176 25.10 -13.17 -2.77
CA PRO A 176 25.46 -11.87 -3.36
C PRO A 176 24.46 -10.73 -3.04
N PHE A 177 23.23 -11.08 -2.66
CA PHE A 177 22.13 -10.15 -2.42
C PHE A 177 21.81 -10.00 -0.92
N SER A 178 22.17 -10.99 -0.09
CA SER A 178 21.76 -11.07 1.31
C SER A 178 22.37 -10.00 2.23
N SER A 179 23.42 -9.31 1.78
CA SER A 179 24.04 -8.21 2.55
C SER A 179 23.19 -6.95 2.62
N PHE A 180 22.16 -6.83 1.78
CA PHE A 180 21.24 -5.69 1.80
C PHE A 180 19.80 -6.18 1.66
N SER A 181 18.98 -5.92 2.67
CA SER A 181 17.55 -6.26 2.67
C SER A 181 16.82 -5.71 1.43
N SER A 182 17.21 -4.54 0.94
CA SER A 182 16.69 -3.94 -0.30
C SER A 182 16.96 -4.77 -1.57
N ARG A 183 18.09 -5.48 -1.67
CA ARG A 183 18.39 -6.36 -2.80
C ARG A 183 17.55 -7.63 -2.75
N MET A 184 17.36 -8.19 -1.56
CA MET A 184 16.47 -9.33 -1.36
C MET A 184 15.02 -8.98 -1.69
N ALA A 185 14.55 -7.80 -1.26
CA ALA A 185 13.24 -7.27 -1.63
C ALA A 185 13.09 -7.03 -3.14
N ALA A 186 14.16 -6.66 -3.84
CA ALA A 186 14.15 -6.50 -5.29
C ALA A 186 13.96 -7.83 -6.03
N LEU A 187 14.52 -8.94 -5.51
CA LEU A 187 14.25 -10.28 -6.05
C LEU A 187 12.76 -10.63 -5.88
N ASP A 188 12.22 -10.42 -4.68
CA ASP A 188 10.81 -10.61 -4.40
C ASP A 188 9.93 -9.76 -5.32
N PHE A 189 10.31 -8.51 -5.58
CA PHE A 189 9.60 -7.61 -6.49
C PHE A 189 9.44 -8.21 -7.88
N ILE A 190 10.50 -8.79 -8.45
CA ILE A 190 10.47 -9.38 -9.79
C ILE A 190 9.52 -10.58 -9.82
N VAL A 191 9.59 -11.46 -8.81
CA VAL A 191 8.70 -12.62 -8.72
C VAL A 191 7.24 -12.20 -8.54
N CYS A 192 6.98 -11.15 -7.75
CA CYS A 192 5.65 -10.59 -7.59
C CYS A 192 5.10 -9.97 -8.89
N ASP A 193 5.91 -9.21 -9.62
CA ASP A 193 5.51 -8.58 -10.89
C ASP A 193 5.16 -9.63 -11.97
N GLU A 194 5.91 -10.73 -12.00
CA GLU A 194 5.73 -11.79 -12.98
C GLU A 194 4.58 -12.76 -12.66
N SER A 195 4.07 -12.77 -11.43
CA SER A 195 2.94 -13.60 -11.00
C SER A 195 1.64 -13.34 -11.78
N ASP A 196 0.74 -14.33 -11.84
CA ASP A 196 -0.57 -14.16 -12.49
C ASP A 196 -1.49 -13.28 -11.65
N VAL A 197 -1.44 -13.47 -10.34
CA VAL A 197 -2.19 -12.67 -9.37
C VAL A 197 -1.23 -12.27 -8.26
N PHE A 198 -1.15 -10.97 -8.00
CA PHE A 198 -0.40 -10.43 -6.89
C PHE A 198 -1.37 -10.11 -5.76
N VAL A 199 -1.03 -10.48 -4.53
CA VAL A 199 -1.87 -10.31 -3.34
C VAL A 199 -1.03 -9.63 -2.28
N THR A 200 -1.62 -8.73 -1.51
CA THR A 200 -0.96 -8.15 -0.34
C THR A 200 -1.76 -8.39 0.93
N ASN A 201 -1.09 -8.40 2.10
CA ASN A 201 -1.77 -8.38 3.40
C ASN A 201 -1.94 -6.94 3.95
N ASN A 202 -1.23 -5.99 3.36
CA ASN A 202 -1.20 -4.57 3.71
C ASN A 202 -0.96 -3.73 2.44
N ASN A 203 -1.37 -2.46 2.45
CA ASN A 203 -1.21 -1.53 1.32
C ASN A 203 0.04 -0.63 1.49
N GLY A 204 1.23 -1.25 1.54
CA GLY A 204 2.51 -0.54 1.65
C GLY A 204 3.12 -0.11 0.31
N ASN A 205 4.31 0.51 0.34
CA ASN A 205 4.97 1.07 -0.85
C ASN A 205 5.16 0.06 -1.99
N MET A 206 5.66 -1.13 -1.69
CA MET A 206 5.85 -2.20 -2.69
C MET A 206 4.52 -2.61 -3.34
N ALA A 207 3.44 -2.68 -2.56
CA ALA A 207 2.11 -3.00 -3.07
C ALA A 207 1.65 -1.97 -4.11
N ARG A 208 1.86 -0.69 -3.82
CA ARG A 208 1.46 0.44 -4.66
C ARG A 208 2.26 0.47 -5.96
N ILE A 209 3.58 0.33 -5.88
CA ILE A 209 4.47 0.33 -7.06
C ILE A 209 4.15 -0.86 -7.97
N LEU A 210 3.96 -2.07 -7.41
CA LEU A 210 3.58 -3.25 -8.20
C LEU A 210 2.19 -3.11 -8.80
N ALA A 211 1.23 -2.54 -8.08
CA ALA A 211 -0.11 -2.29 -8.63
C ALA A 211 -0.05 -1.37 -9.86
N GLY A 212 0.74 -0.29 -9.84
CA GLY A 212 0.90 0.57 -11.01
C GLY A 212 1.66 -0.10 -12.14
N ARG A 213 2.76 -0.80 -11.82
CA ARG A 213 3.57 -1.52 -12.82
C ARG A 213 2.75 -2.58 -13.56
N ARG A 214 1.97 -3.36 -12.82
CA ARG A 214 1.06 -4.41 -13.34
C ARG A 214 -0.15 -3.84 -14.08
N LYS A 215 -0.46 -2.55 -13.95
CA LYS A 215 -1.42 -1.85 -14.83
C LYS A 215 -0.74 -1.33 -16.10
N TYR A 216 0.49 -0.85 -15.99
CA TYR A 216 1.23 -0.18 -17.05
C TYR A 216 1.76 -1.12 -18.14
N PHE A 217 2.43 -2.22 -17.77
CA PHE A 217 3.10 -3.13 -18.73
C PHE A 217 2.21 -4.24 -19.30
N GLY A 218 0.91 -4.19 -19.03
CA GLY A 218 -0.04 -5.25 -19.36
C GLY A 218 -0.77 -5.69 -18.10
N HIS A 219 -2.08 -5.46 -18.09
CA HIS A 219 -2.90 -5.61 -16.90
C HIS A 219 -2.82 -7.02 -16.29
N LYS A 220 -2.34 -7.11 -15.06
CA LYS A 220 -2.44 -8.31 -14.21
C LYS A 220 -3.07 -7.94 -12.86
N PRO A 221 -4.00 -8.75 -12.31
CA PRO A 221 -4.69 -8.42 -11.06
C PRO A 221 -3.76 -8.23 -9.86
N THR A 222 -4.05 -7.21 -9.05
CA THR A 222 -3.43 -6.97 -7.74
C THR A 222 -4.52 -6.88 -6.69
N ILE A 223 -4.69 -7.96 -5.92
CA ILE A 223 -5.70 -8.06 -4.87
C ILE A 223 -5.17 -7.42 -3.60
N ARG A 224 -5.91 -6.45 -3.08
CA ARG A 224 -5.64 -5.81 -1.79
C ARG A 224 -6.76 -6.14 -0.82
N PRO A 225 -6.51 -6.24 0.49
CA PRO A 225 -7.58 -6.53 1.42
C PRO A 225 -8.39 -5.27 1.72
N ASN A 226 -9.71 -5.36 1.65
CA ASN A 226 -10.60 -4.37 2.24
C ASN A 226 -10.63 -4.55 3.77
N ALA A 227 -9.50 -4.27 4.42
CA ALA A 227 -9.27 -4.57 5.83
C ALA A 227 -10.34 -3.96 6.75
N LYS A 228 -10.82 -2.75 6.42
CA LYS A 228 -11.91 -2.05 7.15
C LYS A 228 -13.20 -2.86 7.19
N LYS A 229 -13.56 -3.59 6.13
CA LYS A 229 -14.77 -4.44 6.12
C LYS A 229 -14.48 -5.87 6.56
N LEU A 230 -13.32 -6.42 6.16
CA LEU A 230 -12.96 -7.82 6.42
C LEU A 230 -12.69 -8.12 7.89
N TYR A 231 -12.16 -7.19 8.69
CA TYR A 231 -11.80 -7.49 10.09
C TYR A 231 -12.99 -8.00 10.91
N ARG A 232 -14.21 -7.46 10.68
CA ARG A 232 -15.44 -7.91 11.37
C ARG A 232 -15.81 -9.35 10.99
N LEU A 233 -15.58 -9.74 9.75
CA LEU A 233 -15.86 -11.09 9.27
C LEU A 233 -14.90 -12.10 9.90
N PHE A 234 -13.62 -11.75 10.06
CA PHE A 234 -12.66 -12.64 10.72
C PHE A 234 -13.02 -12.85 12.20
N LEU A 235 -13.38 -11.78 12.93
CA LEU A 235 -13.82 -11.89 14.33
C LEU A 235 -15.09 -12.72 14.52
N SER A 236 -16.01 -12.67 13.56
CA SER A 236 -17.29 -13.39 13.63
C SER A 236 -17.29 -14.74 12.91
N ARG A 237 -16.13 -15.22 12.48
CA ARG A 237 -15.97 -16.44 11.68
C ARG A 237 -16.64 -17.67 12.32
N SER A 238 -16.45 -17.85 13.63
CA SER A 238 -17.01 -19.00 14.38
C SER A 238 -18.53 -19.01 14.42
N ASN A 239 -19.18 -17.88 14.11
CA ASN A 239 -20.62 -17.70 14.23
C ASN A 239 -21.33 -17.85 12.88
N MET A 240 -20.65 -18.31 11.82
CA MET A 240 -21.23 -18.48 10.49
C MET A 240 -20.67 -19.68 9.74
N THR A 241 -21.43 -20.21 8.76
CA THR A 241 -20.94 -21.27 7.87
C THR A 241 -19.88 -20.76 6.91
N TRP A 242 -19.13 -21.67 6.30
CA TRP A 242 -18.11 -21.33 5.30
C TRP A 242 -18.71 -20.62 4.09
N GLU A 243 -19.89 -21.06 3.62
CA GLU A 243 -20.59 -20.50 2.47
C GLU A 243 -21.01 -19.05 2.73
N ALA A 244 -21.53 -18.78 3.93
CA ALA A 244 -21.89 -17.44 4.36
C ALA A 244 -20.66 -16.54 4.49
N PHE A 245 -19.57 -17.05 5.09
CA PHE A 245 -18.30 -16.33 5.18
C PHE A 245 -17.75 -15.99 3.80
N ALA A 246 -17.65 -16.98 2.91
CA ALA A 246 -17.09 -16.81 1.57
C ALA A 246 -17.92 -15.84 0.71
N SER A 247 -19.25 -15.93 0.79
CA SER A 247 -20.15 -14.99 0.12
C SER A 247 -19.91 -13.54 0.59
N ARG A 248 -19.84 -13.31 1.91
CA ARG A 248 -19.58 -11.97 2.48
C ARG A 248 -18.20 -11.43 2.13
N VAL A 249 -17.16 -12.26 2.13
CA VAL A 249 -15.81 -11.86 1.69
C VAL A 249 -15.84 -11.39 0.24
N ARG A 250 -16.50 -12.14 -0.67
CA ARG A 250 -16.62 -11.72 -2.08
C ARG A 250 -17.35 -10.40 -2.25
N ILE A 251 -18.38 -10.14 -1.45
CA ILE A 251 -19.10 -8.85 -1.45
C ILE A 251 -18.18 -7.72 -0.97
N PHE A 252 -17.46 -7.93 0.14
CA PHE A 252 -16.59 -6.90 0.73
C PHE A 252 -15.33 -6.62 -0.09
N GLN A 253 -14.87 -7.59 -0.88
CA GLN A 253 -13.70 -7.44 -1.76
C GLN A 253 -13.99 -6.79 -3.11
N ARG A 254 -15.26 -6.50 -3.47
CA ARG A 254 -15.56 -5.77 -4.72
C ARG A 254 -14.85 -4.42 -4.74
N GLY A 255 -14.15 -4.11 -5.83
CA GLY A 255 -13.36 -2.88 -5.96
C GLY A 255 -12.00 -2.92 -5.25
N PHE A 256 -11.56 -4.10 -4.79
CA PHE A 256 -10.23 -4.36 -4.24
C PHE A 256 -9.56 -5.57 -4.94
N MET A 257 -10.10 -6.00 -6.08
CA MET A 257 -9.62 -7.16 -6.84
C MET A 257 -8.56 -6.77 -7.89
N GLY A 258 -8.22 -5.48 -7.97
CA GLY A 258 -7.23 -4.96 -8.89
C GLY A 258 -7.80 -4.76 -10.28
N GLU A 259 -9.05 -4.29 -10.41
CA GLU A 259 -9.68 -4.02 -11.70
C GLU A 259 -8.93 -2.92 -12.49
N PRO A 260 -8.90 -2.95 -13.84
CA PRO A 260 -8.16 -1.96 -14.64
C PRO A 260 -8.52 -0.50 -14.34
N LYS A 261 -9.79 -0.23 -14.02
CA LYS A 261 -10.36 1.10 -13.74
C LYS A 261 -10.82 1.25 -12.28
N GLU A 262 -10.18 0.54 -11.33
CA GLU A 262 -10.50 0.57 -9.89
C GLU A 262 -10.42 1.99 -9.29
N VAL A 263 -9.45 2.80 -9.73
CA VAL A 263 -9.26 4.19 -9.26
C VAL A 263 -9.57 5.15 -10.40
N ARG A 264 -10.37 6.19 -10.11
CA ARG A 264 -10.69 7.25 -11.08
C ARG A 264 -9.42 7.97 -11.56
N PRO A 265 -9.30 8.31 -12.86
CA PRO A 265 -8.20 9.13 -13.37
C PRO A 265 -8.04 10.42 -12.57
N GLY A 266 -6.79 10.80 -12.27
CA GLY A 266 -6.47 12.00 -11.48
C GLY A 266 -6.59 11.84 -9.95
N ARG A 267 -7.02 10.68 -9.46
CA ARG A 267 -6.89 10.30 -8.03
C ARG A 267 -5.81 9.24 -7.84
N GLY A 268 -5.10 9.33 -6.71
CA GLY A 268 -4.03 8.42 -6.33
C GLY A 268 -2.63 8.90 -6.75
N GLU A 269 -1.62 8.16 -6.33
CA GLU A 269 -0.22 8.44 -6.66
C GLU A 269 0.15 7.85 -8.03
N PHE A 270 1.05 8.52 -8.75
CA PHE A 270 1.38 8.18 -10.15
C PHE A 270 2.04 6.80 -10.30
N HIS A 271 2.73 6.31 -9.28
CA HIS A 271 3.33 4.97 -9.25
C HIS A 271 2.34 3.85 -8.97
N GLU A 272 1.13 4.15 -8.49
CA GLU A 272 0.06 3.16 -8.26
C GLU A 272 -1.01 3.21 -9.37
N ASN A 273 -1.26 4.41 -9.91
CA ASN A 273 -2.27 4.65 -10.92
C ASN A 273 -1.68 5.34 -12.17
N PRO A 274 -1.15 4.58 -13.14
CA PRO A 274 -0.55 5.09 -14.37
C PRO A 274 -1.55 5.67 -15.40
N SER A 275 -2.78 6.01 -14.99
CA SER A 275 -3.83 6.53 -15.88
C SER A 275 -3.39 7.71 -16.76
N ALA A 276 -2.47 8.55 -16.26
CA ALA A 276 -1.92 9.68 -17.02
C ALA A 276 -1.08 9.27 -18.25
N CYS A 277 -0.50 8.06 -18.26
CA CYS A 277 0.38 7.58 -19.34
C CYS A 277 -0.10 6.30 -20.04
N ILE A 278 -1.26 5.77 -19.66
CA ILE A 278 -1.97 4.72 -20.41
C ILE A 278 -2.95 5.42 -21.35
N CYS A 279 -3.08 4.91 -22.59
CA CYS A 279 -4.04 5.45 -23.54
C CYS A 279 -5.46 5.39 -22.96
N GLU A 280 -6.15 6.53 -22.95
CA GLU A 280 -7.57 6.56 -22.65
C GLU A 280 -8.33 5.81 -23.74
N ASP A 281 -9.23 4.94 -23.30
CA ASP A 281 -10.28 4.38 -24.11
C ASP A 281 -11.13 5.52 -24.69
N SER A 282 -11.30 5.57 -26.00
CA SER A 282 -12.01 6.65 -26.70
C SER A 282 -13.42 6.87 -26.15
N GLU A 283 -14.10 5.78 -25.76
CA GLU A 283 -15.44 5.83 -25.15
C GLU A 283 -15.45 6.45 -23.74
N ALA A 284 -14.37 6.28 -22.97
CA ALA A 284 -14.25 6.86 -21.63
C ALA A 284 -14.03 8.37 -21.68
N ARG A 285 -13.30 8.84 -22.70
CA ARG A 285 -13.06 10.27 -22.96
C ARG A 285 -14.35 10.99 -23.38
N GLU A 286 -15.21 10.33 -24.15
CA GLU A 286 -16.54 10.85 -24.52
C GLU A 286 -17.49 10.95 -23.31
N LYS A 287 -17.48 9.95 -22.42
CA LYS A 287 -18.29 9.98 -21.18
C LYS A 287 -17.80 11.06 -20.21
N ALA A 288 -16.49 11.25 -20.04
CA ALA A 288 -15.93 12.29 -19.17
C ALA A 288 -16.22 13.71 -19.67
N THR A 289 -16.20 13.91 -20.99
CA THR A 289 -16.54 15.20 -21.63
C THR A 289 -18.04 15.49 -21.58
N ALA A 290 -18.91 14.47 -21.69
CA ALA A 290 -20.35 14.61 -21.48
C ALA A 290 -20.71 15.01 -20.04
N TYR A 291 -20.09 14.38 -19.03
CA TYR A 291 -20.27 14.75 -17.62
C TYR A 291 -19.79 16.17 -17.29
N SER A 292 -18.70 16.61 -17.93
CA SER A 292 -18.16 17.96 -17.74
C SER A 292 -19.00 19.05 -18.42
N ARG A 293 -19.66 18.72 -19.54
CA ARG A 293 -20.65 19.60 -20.19
C ARG A 293 -21.95 19.69 -19.39
N GLY A 294 -22.42 18.60 -18.79
CA GLY A 294 -23.60 18.58 -17.93
C GLY A 294 -23.47 19.47 -16.69
N LYS A 295 -22.27 19.55 -16.09
CA LYS A 295 -22.02 20.44 -14.94
C LYS A 295 -21.90 21.93 -15.27
N LYS A 296 -21.62 22.28 -16.54
CA LYS A 296 -21.50 23.69 -16.96
C LYS A 296 -22.85 24.32 -17.38
N ASN A 297 -23.86 23.52 -17.70
CA ASN A 297 -25.10 24.00 -18.33
C ASN A 297 -26.39 23.81 -17.52
N GLY A 298 -26.35 23.43 -16.24
CA GLY A 298 -27.57 23.19 -15.44
C GLY A 298 -27.72 24.08 -14.21
N LYS A 299 -28.45 25.20 -14.35
CA LYS A 299 -29.02 25.97 -13.23
C LYS A 299 -30.52 25.62 -13.17
N LEU A 300 -30.91 24.93 -12.09
CA LEU A 300 -32.27 24.63 -11.56
C LEU A 300 -33.34 24.02 -12.49
N GLU A 301 -33.83 22.82 -12.15
CA GLU A 301 -35.19 22.62 -11.60
C GLU A 301 -35.36 21.19 -11.04
N LYS A 302 -36.08 21.11 -9.93
CA LYS A 302 -36.38 19.88 -9.17
C LYS A 302 -37.69 19.32 -9.71
N GLU A 303 -37.65 18.16 -10.37
CA GLU A 303 -38.84 17.32 -10.50
C GLU A 303 -38.56 15.94 -9.89
N VAL A 304 -39.48 15.55 -9.00
CA VAL A 304 -39.49 14.31 -8.26
C VAL A 304 -40.04 13.22 -9.19
N MET A 305 -39.22 12.22 -9.51
CA MET A 305 -39.73 10.93 -9.95
C MET A 305 -39.24 9.86 -8.99
N VAL A 306 -40.22 9.25 -8.33
CA VAL A 306 -40.08 8.10 -7.44
C VAL A 306 -39.85 6.86 -8.30
N SER A 307 -38.74 6.17 -8.08
CA SER A 307 -38.58 4.78 -8.44
C SER A 307 -37.77 4.10 -7.34
N ASP A 308 -38.41 3.15 -6.66
CA ASP A 308 -37.86 2.32 -5.60
C ASP A 308 -36.64 1.53 -6.07
N ASP A 309 -35.49 1.82 -5.47
CA ASP A 309 -34.38 0.88 -5.32
C ASP A 309 -33.55 1.32 -4.09
N GLN A 310 -33.84 0.70 -2.94
CA GLN A 310 -33.06 0.86 -1.72
C GLN A 310 -31.71 0.16 -1.87
N ASN A 311 -30.73 0.85 -2.44
CA ASN A 311 -29.31 0.58 -2.23
C ASN A 311 -28.66 1.82 -1.63
N ASP A 312 -28.55 1.79 -0.30
CA ASP A 312 -27.94 2.82 0.53
C ASP A 312 -26.42 2.83 0.28
N TYR A 313 -26.01 3.48 -0.81
CA TYR A 313 -24.63 3.90 -1.02
C TYR A 313 -24.42 5.19 -0.24
N ASP A 314 -23.94 5.04 1.00
CA ASP A 314 -23.47 6.16 1.81
C ASP A 314 -22.25 6.80 1.13
N ASP A 315 -22.46 7.96 0.51
CA ASP A 315 -21.49 8.75 -0.27
C ASP A 315 -20.48 9.50 0.62
N ASN A 316 -20.21 8.98 1.83
CA ASN A 316 -19.28 9.54 2.81
C ASN A 316 -18.10 8.62 3.20
N ASP A 317 -17.93 7.47 2.55
CA ASP A 317 -16.73 6.64 2.75
C ASP A 317 -15.57 7.14 1.84
N GLU A 318 -15.11 8.37 2.10
CA GLU A 318 -13.80 8.82 1.65
C GLU A 318 -12.69 7.98 2.32
N PRO A 319 -11.68 7.50 1.58
CA PRO A 319 -10.43 7.06 2.19
C PRO A 319 -9.68 8.33 2.66
N ARG A 320 -10.02 8.80 3.87
CA ARG A 320 -9.22 9.79 4.58
C ARG A 320 -7.91 9.11 4.97
N TRP A 321 -6.83 9.49 4.30
CA TRP A 321 -5.47 9.18 4.71
C TRP A 321 -5.21 9.79 6.10
N PRO A 322 -4.26 9.28 6.89
CA PRO A 322 -3.91 9.94 8.15
C PRO A 322 -3.40 11.33 7.82
N ASP A 323 -4.18 12.35 8.16
CA ASP A 323 -3.66 13.69 8.35
C ASP A 323 -2.61 13.59 9.46
N LEU A 324 -1.44 14.19 9.23
CA LEU A 324 -0.51 14.50 10.31
C LEU A 324 -1.25 15.46 11.24
N ASP A 325 -1.36 15.08 12.51
CA ASP A 325 -2.08 15.84 13.52
C ASP A 325 -1.46 17.24 13.67
N ASP A 326 -2.12 18.28 13.16
CA ASP A 326 -2.00 19.65 13.66
C ASP A 326 -3.07 19.82 14.74
N ASP A 327 -2.67 19.65 16.00
CA ASP A 327 -3.45 20.04 17.18
C ASP A 327 -3.25 21.56 17.39
N GLU A 328 -4.20 22.39 16.95
CA GLU A 328 -4.36 23.74 17.47
C GLU A 328 -5.67 23.85 18.25
N ASN A 329 -5.54 23.75 19.58
CA ASN A 329 -6.50 24.28 20.53
C ASN A 329 -5.74 25.08 21.59
N GLN A 330 -5.46 26.35 21.30
CA GLN A 330 -5.27 27.38 22.32
C GLN A 330 -6.09 28.61 21.95
N VAL A 331 -6.99 28.98 22.85
CA VAL A 331 -7.89 30.13 22.73
C VAL A 331 -7.39 31.24 23.65
N TRP A 332 -7.32 32.46 23.08
CA TRP A 332 -7.65 33.81 23.61
C TRP A 332 -6.57 34.89 23.35
N PRO A 333 -6.93 36.20 23.28
CA PRO A 333 -8.16 36.84 22.79
C PRO A 333 -7.89 37.95 21.72
N GLN A 334 -8.98 38.41 21.11
CA GLN A 334 -9.09 39.48 20.10
C GLN A 334 -8.34 40.78 20.43
N GLU A 335 -7.64 41.33 19.45
CA GLU A 335 -7.60 42.78 19.22
C GLU A 335 -7.45 43.11 17.73
N LYS A 336 -8.29 44.04 17.26
CA LYS A 336 -8.37 44.53 15.87
C LYS A 336 -7.19 45.47 15.59
N LEU A 337 -6.60 45.41 14.39
CA LEU A 337 -6.14 46.60 13.64
C LEU A 337 -5.74 46.26 12.20
N HIS A 338 -6.22 47.08 11.26
CA HIS A 338 -5.90 47.09 9.83
C HIS A 338 -4.59 47.85 9.56
N TYR A 339 -3.73 47.40 8.64
CA TYR A 339 -3.24 48.09 7.41
C TYR A 339 -1.96 47.45 6.79
N ASN A 340 -1.79 47.73 5.49
CA ASN A 340 -0.79 47.28 4.48
C ASN A 340 0.71 47.41 4.80
N GLY A 341 1.53 46.61 4.08
CA GLY A 341 2.78 47.08 3.46
C GLY A 341 4.10 46.36 3.82
N THR A 342 4.69 45.66 2.85
CA THR A 342 6.12 45.40 2.55
C THR A 342 7.21 45.52 3.64
N GLY A 343 8.05 44.47 3.75
CA GLY A 343 9.51 44.59 3.98
C GLY A 343 10.11 43.87 5.19
N SER A 344 11.03 42.92 4.91
CA SER A 344 12.25 42.51 5.66
C SER A 344 12.25 42.57 7.20
N ASP A 345 12.40 41.42 7.90
CA ASP A 345 13.69 40.90 8.38
C ASP A 345 13.51 39.74 9.39
N TYR A 346 14.50 38.86 9.33
CA TYR A 346 14.90 37.72 10.16
C TYR A 346 14.33 37.59 11.58
N ASP A 347 13.93 36.35 11.92
CA ASP A 347 14.51 35.71 13.11
C ASP A 347 14.55 34.18 13.00
N ALA A 348 15.69 33.64 13.40
CA ALA A 348 16.06 32.24 13.31
C ALA A 348 15.77 31.54 14.64
N VAL A 349 15.02 30.44 14.59
CA VAL A 349 15.08 29.40 15.62
C VAL A 349 15.44 28.10 14.91
N ILE A 350 16.75 27.83 14.90
CA ILE A 350 17.34 26.56 14.53
C ILE A 350 17.23 25.68 15.78
N SER A 351 16.39 24.66 15.76
CA SER A 351 16.53 23.52 16.67
C SER A 351 17.18 22.38 15.89
N ASP A 352 18.45 22.15 16.19
CA ASP A 352 19.19 20.96 15.78
C ASP A 352 18.57 19.72 16.44
N GLU A 353 18.05 18.78 15.64
CA GLU A 353 17.87 17.39 16.07
C GLU A 353 18.30 16.45 14.94
N PRO A 354 19.23 15.50 15.21
CA PRO A 354 19.74 14.57 14.22
C PRO A 354 18.89 13.29 14.12
N GLU A 355 19.19 12.52 13.06
CA GLU A 355 18.87 11.09 12.87
C GLU A 355 17.49 10.70 12.33
N LEU A 356 17.44 10.60 10.99
CA LEU A 356 16.47 9.81 10.22
C LEU A 356 17.19 8.91 9.20
N GLU A 357 18.44 8.51 9.49
CA GLU A 357 19.27 7.69 8.59
C GLU A 357 19.16 6.18 8.83
N GLU A 358 18.40 5.71 9.82
CA GLU A 358 18.32 4.27 10.16
C GLU A 358 17.15 3.54 9.47
N MET A 359 16.70 4.02 8.30
CA MET A 359 15.63 3.38 7.52
C MET A 359 16.13 2.66 6.25
N LEU A 360 17.44 2.59 6.02
CA LEU A 360 18.03 1.89 4.86
C LEU A 360 19.25 1.03 5.19
N SER A 361 19.43 0.62 6.45
CA SER A 361 20.35 -0.44 6.82
C SER A 361 19.78 -1.20 8.02
N ASP A 362 19.06 -2.27 7.73
CA ASP A 362 19.37 -3.63 8.21
C ASP A 362 18.59 -4.65 7.36
#